data_AF-A0A3C1TK94-F1
#
_entry.id   AF-A0A3C1TK94-F1
#
_cell.length_a   1.000
_cell.length_b   1.000
_cell.length_c   1.000
_cell.angle_alpha   90.00
_cell.angle_beta   90.00
_cell.angle_gamma   90.00
#
_symmetry.space_group_name_H-M   'P 1'
#
loop_
_entity.id
_entity.type
_entity.pdbx_description
1 polymer ?
#
loop_
_entity_poly.entity_id
_entity_poly.type
_entity_poly.pdbx_seq_one_letter_code
_entity_poly.pdbx_strand_id
1 'polypeptide(L)'
;SLYEGFGLPPLEASLYALPVAASSASCLPEVLGEGAMYFDPHNKAQMADVLYTILTDENIRSELKYQARENLKRFSWEKLANETKDIYLNL
;
A
#
# COMPACT_ATOMS: atom_id res chain seq x y z
N SER A 1 -6.77 -7.48 -4.83
CA SER A 1 -7.92 -8.19 -4.23
C SER A 1 -9.22 -7.58 -4.74
N LEU A 2 -10.37 -8.22 -4.54
CA LEU A 2 -11.67 -7.54 -4.70
C LEU A 2 -12.11 -6.85 -3.41
N TYR A 3 -11.72 -7.41 -2.27
CA TYR A 3 -11.94 -6.86 -0.95
C TYR A 3 -10.75 -7.19 -0.04
N GLU A 4 -10.32 -6.23 0.75
CA GLU A 4 -9.21 -6.36 1.69
C GLU A 4 -9.57 -5.58 2.94
N GLY A 5 -9.15 -6.07 4.11
CA GLY A 5 -9.47 -5.44 5.39
C GLY A 5 -8.60 -4.24 5.69
N PHE A 6 -7.30 -4.33 5.37
CA PHE A 6 -6.36 -3.21 5.55
C PHE A 6 -5.26 -3.19 4.48
N GLY A 7 -4.60 -4.33 4.24
CA GLY A 7 -3.45 -4.39 3.33
C GLY A 7 -2.11 -4.47 4.07
N LEU A 8 -2.03 -5.32 5.10
CA LEU A 8 -0.75 -5.61 5.76
C LEU A 8 0.30 -6.20 4.80
N PRO A 9 0.00 -7.20 3.93
CA PRO A 9 1.00 -7.76 3.03
C PRO A 9 1.68 -6.73 2.10
N PRO A 10 0.98 -5.79 1.45
CA PRO A 10 1.65 -4.76 0.65
C PRO A 10 2.43 -3.72 1.47
N LEU A 11 2.03 -3.44 2.72
CA LEU A 11 2.84 -2.62 3.62
C LEU A 11 4.13 -3.34 4.05
N GLU A 12 4.07 -4.65 4.29
CA GLU A 12 5.25 -5.46 4.56
C GLU A 12 6.21 -5.47 3.38
N ALA A 13 5.70 -5.62 2.15
CA ALA A 13 6.52 -5.52 0.94
C ALA A 13 7.22 -4.14 0.84
N SER A 14 6.50 -3.08 1.18
CA SER A 14 7.03 -1.70 1.22
C SER A 14 8.19 -1.54 2.21
N LEU A 15 8.15 -2.22 3.37
CA LEU A 15 9.25 -2.21 4.35
C LEU A 15 10.55 -2.78 3.78
N TYR A 16 10.45 -3.73 2.85
CA TYR A 16 11.60 -4.32 2.14
C TYR A 16 11.94 -3.59 0.83
N ALA A 17 11.40 -2.37 0.64
CA ALA A 17 11.60 -1.58 -0.57
C ALA A 17 11.23 -2.35 -1.86
N LEU A 18 10.16 -3.14 -1.81
CA LEU A 18 9.61 -3.85 -2.96
C LEU A 18 8.45 -3.03 -3.55
N PRO A 19 8.48 -2.69 -4.86
CA PRO A 19 7.36 -2.03 -5.52
C PRO A 19 6.09 -2.89 -5.46
N VAL A 20 4.95 -2.25 -5.23
CA VAL A 20 3.65 -2.92 -5.09
C VAL A 20 2.74 -2.57 -6.25
N ALA A 21 2.19 -3.59 -6.90
CA ALA A 21 1.00 -3.48 -7.73
C ALA A 21 -0.22 -3.87 -6.88
N ALA A 22 -1.21 -2.98 -6.77
CA ALA A 22 -2.40 -3.21 -5.95
C ALA A 22 -3.69 -2.97 -6.75
N SER A 23 -4.77 -3.62 -6.33
CA SER A 23 -6.09 -3.28 -6.84
C SER A 23 -6.53 -1.91 -6.32
N SER A 24 -7.22 -1.13 -7.14
CA SER A 24 -7.85 0.15 -6.74
C SER A 24 -9.12 -0.02 -5.89
N ALA A 25 -9.45 -1.24 -5.47
CA ALA A 25 -10.64 -1.56 -4.68
C ALA A 25 -10.40 -1.52 -3.17
N SER A 26 -11.49 -1.34 -2.41
CA SER A 26 -11.51 -1.33 -0.94
C SER A 26 -10.58 -0.25 -0.35
N CYS A 27 -9.96 -0.54 0.79
CA CYS A 27 -9.07 0.33 1.55
C CYS A 27 -7.68 0.51 0.93
N LEU A 28 -7.31 -0.24 -0.11
CA LEU A 28 -5.91 -0.28 -0.57
C LEU A 28 -5.38 1.07 -1.06
N PRO A 29 -6.12 1.87 -1.85
CA PRO A 29 -5.67 3.21 -2.23
C PRO A 29 -5.45 4.14 -1.04
N GLU A 30 -6.30 4.04 -0.01
CA GLU A 30 -6.19 4.85 1.21
C GLU A 30 -4.96 4.45 2.05
N VAL A 31 -4.71 3.14 2.16
CA VAL A 31 -3.62 2.60 2.99
C VAL A 31 -2.27 2.75 2.30
N LEU A 32 -2.18 2.49 1.00
CA LEU A 32 -0.91 2.47 0.27
C LEU A 32 -0.53 3.82 -0.35
N GLY A 33 -1.49 4.73 -0.58
CA GLY A 33 -1.25 6.07 -1.12
C GLY A 33 -0.47 6.02 -2.44
N GLU A 34 0.50 6.92 -2.61
CA GLU A 34 1.37 6.95 -3.81
C GLU A 34 2.47 5.87 -3.80
N GLY A 35 2.54 5.03 -2.75
CA GLY A 35 3.54 3.97 -2.62
C GLY A 35 3.25 2.70 -3.43
N ALA A 36 2.15 2.66 -4.16
CA ALA A 36 1.75 1.54 -5.00
C ALA A 36 1.21 2.01 -6.34
N MET A 37 1.32 1.16 -7.36
CA MET A 37 0.67 1.39 -8.64
C MET A 37 -0.64 0.58 -8.69
N TYR A 38 -1.72 1.22 -9.13
CA TYR A 38 -3.06 0.64 -9.02
C TYR A 38 -3.62 0.15 -10.35
N PHE A 39 -4.40 -0.93 -10.28
CA PHE A 39 -5.22 -1.44 -11.39
C PHE A 39 -6.65 -1.73 -10.93
N ASP A 40 -7.63 -1.64 -11.83
CA ASP A 40 -8.98 -2.16 -11.59
C ASP A 40 -8.90 -3.70 -11.53
N PRO A 41 -9.31 -4.33 -10.41
CA PRO A 41 -9.23 -5.78 -10.27
C PRO A 41 -10.11 -6.57 -11.26
N HIS A 42 -11.06 -5.93 -11.94
CA HIS A 42 -11.87 -6.53 -13.00
C HIS A 42 -11.26 -6.35 -14.39
N ASN A 43 -10.21 -5.54 -14.53
CA ASN A 43 -9.54 -5.25 -15.80
C ASN A 43 -8.17 -5.95 -15.88
N LYS A 44 -8.15 -7.13 -16.51
CA LYS A 44 -6.93 -7.92 -16.68
C LYS A 44 -5.87 -7.22 -17.55
N ALA A 45 -6.28 -6.43 -18.55
CA ALA A 45 -5.34 -5.72 -19.42
C ALA A 45 -4.59 -4.65 -18.62
N GLN A 46 -5.31 -3.86 -17.83
CA GLN A 46 -4.70 -2.85 -16.97
C GLN A 46 -3.78 -3.48 -15.90
N MET A 47 -4.18 -4.62 -15.33
CA MET A 47 -3.32 -5.36 -14.40
C MET A 47 -2.00 -5.78 -15.05
N ALA A 48 -2.06 -6.30 -16.30
CA ALA A 48 -0.87 -6.67 -17.05
C ALA A 48 0.02 -5.44 -17.35
N ASP A 49 -0.58 -4.32 -17.76
CA ASP A 49 0.15 -3.07 -18.04
C ASP A 49 0.88 -2.55 -16.81
N VAL A 50 0.20 -2.51 -15.65
CA VAL A 50 0.81 -2.08 -14.37
C VAL A 50 1.98 -2.97 -13.98
N LEU A 51 1.82 -4.30 -14.08
CA LEU A 51 2.90 -5.24 -13.79
C LEU A 51 4.06 -5.06 -14.76
N TYR A 52 3.78 -4.88 -16.05
CA TYR A 52 4.79 -4.64 -17.07
C TYR A 52 5.58 -3.36 -16.77
N THR A 53 4.90 -2.24 -16.49
CA THR A 53 5.55 -0.97 -16.14
C THR A 53 6.48 -1.13 -14.94
N ILE A 54 6.04 -1.77 -13.86
CA ILE A 54 6.89 -2.01 -12.68
C ILE A 54 8.12 -2.86 -13.03
N LEU A 55 7.97 -3.87 -13.88
CA LEU A 55 9.07 -4.75 -14.27
C LEU A 55 10.08 -4.06 -15.21
N THR A 56 9.64 -3.14 -16.07
CA THR A 56 10.50 -2.58 -17.11
C THR A 56 11.00 -1.16 -16.85
N ASP A 57 10.32 -0.37 -16.01
CA ASP A 57 10.69 1.02 -15.75
C ASP A 57 11.39 1.19 -14.39
N GLU A 58 12.68 1.46 -14.43
CA GLU A 58 13.50 1.65 -13.22
C GLU A 58 13.19 2.94 -12.47
N ASN A 59 12.79 4.01 -13.18
CA ASN A 59 12.44 5.28 -12.56
C ASN A 59 11.15 5.13 -11.76
N ILE A 60 10.15 4.47 -12.35
CA ILE A 60 8.88 4.16 -11.66
C ILE A 60 9.13 3.30 -10.42
N ARG A 61 9.97 2.25 -10.51
CA ARG A 61 10.32 1.46 -9.31
C ARG A 61 10.97 2.29 -8.22
N SER A 62 11.88 3.20 -8.59
CA SER A 62 12.59 4.04 -7.64
C SER A 62 11.63 5.01 -6.94
N GLU A 63 10.72 5.61 -7.70
CA GLU A 63 9.68 6.50 -7.18
C GLU A 63 8.73 5.76 -6.24
N LEU A 64 8.21 4.60 -6.65
CA LEU A 64 7.31 3.78 -5.81
C LEU A 64 7.96 3.41 -4.48
N LYS A 65 9.25 3.04 -4.48
CA LYS A 65 9.99 2.73 -3.24
C LYS A 65 10.12 3.96 -2.34
N TYR A 66 10.40 5.12 -2.91
CA TYR A 66 10.49 6.37 -2.16
C TYR A 66 9.15 6.72 -1.52
N GLN A 67 8.08 6.75 -2.32
CA GLN A 67 6.73 7.07 -1.86
C GLN A 67 6.20 6.05 -0.85
N ALA A 68 6.48 4.76 -1.05
CA ALA A 68 6.12 3.72 -0.09
C ALA A 68 6.81 3.93 1.26
N ARG A 69 8.09 4.32 1.26
CA ARG A 69 8.83 4.65 2.49
C ARG A 69 8.27 5.88 3.21
N GLU A 70 7.86 6.90 2.46
CA GLU A 70 7.20 8.07 3.04
C GLU A 70 5.83 7.69 3.63
N ASN A 71 5.05 6.89 2.90
CA ASN A 71 3.73 6.41 3.34
C ASN A 71 3.80 5.56 4.63
N LEU A 72 4.83 4.72 4.78
CA LEU A 72 5.03 3.88 5.96
C LEU A 72 5.10 4.68 7.28
N LYS A 73 5.50 5.96 7.24
CA LYS A 73 5.56 6.83 8.41
C LYS A 73 4.19 7.11 9.04
N ARG A 74 3.09 6.85 8.31
CA ARG A 74 1.71 6.98 8.81
C ARG A 74 1.37 5.90 9.84
N PHE A 75 2.10 4.79 9.87
CA PHE A 75 1.73 3.61 10.64
C PHE A 75 2.74 3.31 11.74
N SER A 76 2.24 3.09 12.95
CA SER A 76 3.04 2.67 14.11
C SER A 76 2.17 1.82 15.03
N TRP A 77 2.64 0.60 15.32
CA TRP A 77 1.97 -0.31 16.25
C TRP A 77 1.88 0.26 17.67
N GLU A 78 2.94 0.92 18.12
CA GLU A 78 2.99 1.56 19.43
C GLU A 78 1.98 2.71 19.52
N LYS A 79 1.95 3.57 18.49
CA LYS A 79 0.98 4.68 18.42
C LYS A 79 -0.45 4.15 18.44
N LEU A 80 -0.75 3.16 17.59
CA LEU A 80 -2.07 2.53 17.53
C LEU A 80 -2.49 1.97 18.90
N ALA A 81 -1.60 1.24 19.58
CA ALA A 81 -1.89 0.63 20.87
C ALA A 81 -2.18 1.69 21.95
N ASN A 82 -1.37 2.76 22.00
CA ASN A 82 -1.55 3.84 22.97
C ASN A 82 -2.85 4.61 22.72
N GLU A 83 -3.11 5.04 21.48
CA GLU A 83 -4.32 5.79 21.13
C GLU A 83 -5.59 4.96 21.38
N THR A 84 -5.56 3.67 21.04
CA THR A 84 -6.68 2.75 21.29
C THR A 84 -6.93 2.58 22.78
N LYS A 85 -5.88 2.37 23.58
CA LYS A 85 -5.95 2.26 25.04
C LYS A 85 -6.55 3.51 25.66
N ASP A 86 -6.12 4.69 25.23
CA ASP A 86 -6.59 5.97 25.76
C ASP A 86 -8.09 6.16 25.51
N ILE A 87 -8.62 5.70 24.37
CA ILE A 87 -10.06 5.69 24.14
C ILE A 87 -10.76 4.81 25.18
N TYR A 88 -10.33 3.56 25.35
CA TYR A 88 -10.98 2.63 26.29
C TYR A 88 -10.95 3.10 27.76
N LEU A 89 -9.92 3.82 28.18
CA LEU A 89 -9.82 4.36 29.54
C LEU A 89 -10.64 5.63 29.77
N ASN A 90 -11.07 6.31 28.69
CA ASN A 90 -11.88 7.52 28.73
C ASN A 90 -13.35 7.29 28.32
N LEU A 91 -13.74 6.02 28.09
CA LEU A 91 -15.15 5.58 27.99
C LEU A 91 -15.79 5.53 29.38
#